data_AF-A0A814RQE9-F1
#
_entry.id   AF-A0A814RQE9-F1
#
_cell.length_a   1.000
_cell.length_b   1.000
_cell.length_c   1.000
_cell.angle_alpha   90.00
_cell.angle_beta   90.00
_cell.angle_gamma   90.00
#
_symmetry.space_group_name_H-M   'P 1'
#
loop_
_entity.id
_entity.type
_entity.pdbx_description
1 polymer ?
#
loop_
_entity_poly.entity_id
_entity_poly.type
_entity_poly.pdbx_seq_one_letter_code
_entity_poly.pdbx_strand_id
1 'polypeptide(L)'
;MRPDSGSRAPEAYFLVKVHKSNQPVRPIISSYDAYNYKTAKFLANLLSAAMKEGSSYIKDPFDFVDKIHSNKDSTGLMFSLDISSLFTNVPLEKSVDIATRKIRQYHLDWKIVDNNLTELFYICTKRTNFAFDGKNYDQINGISMGSPLAPILANLFMNEIEKEIDKYTGKKPEIYLRYVDDIFSIIHGTQKDIAKFVKFMNKLDPSIKFIVEVQNNNKLP
;
A
#
# COMPACT_ATOMS: atom_id res chain seq x y z
N MET A 1 28.12 33.30 4.82
CA MET A 1 26.71 32.85 4.72
C MET A 1 26.73 31.34 4.71
N ARG A 2 26.17 30.64 5.71
CA ARG A 2 26.10 29.17 5.68
C ARG A 2 25.00 28.78 4.68
N PRO A 3 25.31 28.08 3.57
CA PRO A 3 24.29 27.40 2.81
C PRO A 3 23.92 26.12 3.58
N ASP A 4 22.66 25.70 3.50
CA ASP A 4 22.24 24.30 3.68
C ASP A 4 22.13 23.73 5.11
N SER A 5 21.54 24.47 6.05
CA SER A 5 20.99 23.85 7.27
C SER A 5 19.53 24.22 7.49
N GLY A 6 18.62 23.58 6.75
CA GLY A 6 17.18 23.78 6.83
C GLY A 6 16.39 22.73 6.04
N SER A 7 15.07 22.69 6.20
CA SER A 7 14.22 21.82 5.39
C SER A 7 14.20 22.26 3.93
N ARG A 8 14.15 21.31 3.00
CA ARG A 8 14.00 21.57 1.57
C ARG A 8 12.52 21.53 1.18
N ALA A 9 12.13 22.34 0.20
CA ALA A 9 10.83 22.18 -0.41
C ALA A 9 10.78 20.82 -1.14
N PRO A 10 9.72 20.01 -0.97
CA PRO A 10 9.58 18.80 -1.75
C PRO A 10 9.52 19.12 -3.25
N GLU A 11 10.11 18.26 -4.08
CA GLU A 11 10.14 18.44 -5.53
C GLU A 11 9.51 17.23 -6.22
N ALA A 12 8.65 17.45 -7.22
CA ALA A 12 8.11 16.36 -8.02
C ALA A 12 9.00 16.03 -9.21
N TYR A 13 9.17 14.73 -9.45
CA TYR A 13 9.79 14.18 -10.64
C TYR A 13 8.96 13.00 -11.16
N PHE A 14 9.20 12.60 -12.41
CA PHE A 14 8.38 11.61 -13.09
C PHE A 14 9.24 10.43 -13.57
N LEU A 15 8.80 9.22 -13.25
CA LEU A 15 9.44 7.98 -13.72
C LEU A 15 8.57 7.31 -14.78
N VAL A 16 9.15 6.96 -15.93
CA VAL A 16 8.42 6.28 -17.01
C VAL A 16 8.31 4.79 -16.70
N LYS A 17 7.10 4.22 -16.78
CA LYS A 17 6.89 2.77 -16.70
C LYS A 17 7.17 2.12 -18.06
N VAL A 18 8.45 1.91 -18.37
CA VAL A 18 8.92 1.39 -19.68
C VAL A 18 8.38 0.02 -20.07
N HIS A 19 7.91 -0.77 -19.10
CA HIS A 19 7.36 -2.12 -19.30
C HIS A 19 5.86 -2.14 -19.67
N LYS A 20 5.16 -0.99 -19.71
CA LYS A 20 3.74 -0.92 -20.12
C LYS A 20 3.63 -0.29 -21.51
N SER A 21 2.72 -0.77 -22.36
CA SER A 21 2.61 -0.39 -23.78
C SER A 21 2.44 1.13 -24.02
N ASN A 22 1.79 1.84 -23.10
CA ASN A 22 1.58 3.29 -23.19
C ASN A 22 2.61 4.12 -22.39
N GLN A 23 3.62 3.46 -21.82
CA GLN A 23 4.70 4.08 -21.03
C GLN A 23 4.21 5.18 -20.06
N PRO A 24 3.20 4.89 -19.22
CA PRO A 24 2.63 5.91 -18.34
C PRO A 24 3.69 6.42 -17.35
N VAL A 25 3.60 7.70 -17.02
CA VAL A 25 4.47 8.33 -16.03
C VAL A 25 3.96 8.09 -14.60
N ARG A 26 4.89 7.87 -13.68
CA ARG A 26 4.65 7.76 -12.24
C ARG A 26 5.23 9.02 -11.57
N PRO A 27 4.38 9.95 -11.08
CA PRO A 27 4.86 11.08 -10.30
C PRO A 27 5.39 10.60 -8.96
N ILE A 28 6.55 11.10 -8.56
CA ILE A 28 7.12 10.92 -7.23
C ILE A 28 7.43 12.30 -6.67
N ILE A 29 7.01 12.55 -5.43
CA ILE A 29 7.40 13.75 -4.69
C ILE A 29 8.58 13.37 -3.81
N SER A 30 9.74 13.95 -4.07
CA SER A 30 10.92 13.80 -3.22
C SER A 30 10.68 14.56 -1.91
N SER A 31 10.30 13.84 -0.86
CA SER A 31 10.07 14.43 0.48
C SER A 31 11.29 14.31 1.41
N TYR A 32 12.45 13.89 0.90
CA TYR A 32 13.67 13.81 1.70
C TYR A 32 14.07 15.22 2.18
N ASP A 33 14.35 15.35 3.49
CA ASP A 33 14.60 16.62 4.18
C ASP A 33 13.48 17.67 4.06
N ALA A 34 12.26 17.26 3.72
CA ALA A 34 11.09 18.12 3.84
C ALA A 34 10.78 18.50 5.29
N TYR A 35 10.04 19.58 5.49
CA TYR A 35 9.68 20.12 6.81
C TYR A 35 9.02 19.07 7.73
N ASN A 36 8.26 18.13 7.16
CA ASN A 36 7.54 17.08 7.86
C ASN A 36 8.25 15.70 7.83
N TYR A 37 9.40 15.56 7.16
CA TYR A 37 10.05 14.27 6.93
C TYR A 37 10.39 13.54 8.25
N LYS A 38 10.97 14.27 9.22
CA LYS A 38 11.34 13.71 10.52
C LYS A 38 10.11 13.27 11.32
N THR A 39 9.03 14.05 11.28
CA THR A 39 7.75 13.71 11.91
C THR A 39 7.13 12.47 11.27
N ALA A 40 7.10 12.41 9.93
CA ALA A 40 6.60 11.26 9.19
C ALA A 40 7.41 9.99 9.53
N LYS A 41 8.73 10.09 9.63
CA LYS A 41 9.61 8.98 10.02
C LYS A 41 9.38 8.54 11.47
N PHE A 42 9.15 9.48 12.38
CA PHE A 42 8.80 9.17 13.76
C PHE A 42 7.48 8.38 13.84
N LEU A 43 6.43 8.86 13.17
CA LEU A 43 5.13 8.16 13.10
C LEU A 43 5.26 6.78 12.42
N ALA A 44 6.07 6.67 11.37
CA ALA A 44 6.38 5.41 10.71
C ALA A 44 7.00 4.38 11.66
N ASN A 45 7.94 4.82 12.51
CA ASN A 45 8.60 3.94 13.48
C ASN A 45 7.61 3.39 14.52
N LEU A 46 6.65 4.20 14.97
CA LEU A 46 5.59 3.75 15.90
C LEU A 46 4.73 2.64 15.29
N LEU A 47 4.56 2.62 13.98
CA LEU A 47 3.74 1.63 13.25
C LEU A 47 4.52 0.41 12.76
N SER A 48 5.83 0.35 13.00
CA SER A 48 6.69 -0.72 12.47
C SER A 48 6.26 -2.14 12.86
N ALA A 49 5.69 -2.32 14.06
CA ALA A 49 5.13 -3.60 14.50
C ALA A 49 3.84 -3.97 13.75
N ALA A 50 2.95 -2.99 13.53
CA ALA A 50 1.69 -3.19 12.82
C ALA A 50 1.88 -3.56 11.34
N MET A 51 3.02 -3.17 10.74
CA MET A 51 3.35 -3.47 9.35
C MET A 51 3.53 -4.96 9.05
N LYS A 52 3.87 -5.75 10.07
CA LYS A 52 4.10 -7.19 9.94
C LYS A 52 2.86 -8.00 10.28
N GLU A 53 1.74 -7.33 10.57
CA GLU A 53 0.45 -8.00 10.76
C GLU A 53 -0.14 -8.38 9.41
N GLY A 54 -0.87 -9.51 9.38
CA GLY A 54 -1.54 -10.02 8.19
C GLY A 54 -0.89 -11.31 7.68
N SER A 55 -1.71 -12.33 7.47
CA SER A 55 -1.27 -13.63 6.94
C SER A 55 -0.74 -13.54 5.50
N SER A 56 -1.15 -12.50 4.77
CA SER A 56 -0.77 -12.20 3.39
C SER A 56 0.59 -11.51 3.25
N TYR A 57 1.16 -10.96 4.34
CA TYR A 57 2.31 -10.07 4.27
C TYR A 57 3.56 -10.75 3.70
N ILE A 58 4.14 -10.17 2.66
CA ILE A 58 5.48 -10.51 2.14
C ILE A 58 6.46 -9.40 2.50
N LYS A 59 7.57 -9.77 3.13
CA LYS A 59 8.62 -8.82 3.53
C LYS A 59 9.50 -8.38 2.37
N ASP A 60 9.95 -9.36 1.58
CA ASP A 60 10.90 -9.18 0.49
C ASP A 60 10.79 -10.35 -0.51
N PRO A 61 11.41 -10.28 -1.70
CA PRO A 61 11.32 -11.35 -2.69
C PRO A 61 11.84 -12.71 -2.20
N PHE A 62 12.75 -12.76 -1.22
CA PHE A 62 13.24 -14.02 -0.67
C PHE A 62 12.20 -14.68 0.23
N ASP A 63 11.53 -13.89 1.08
CA ASP A 63 10.38 -14.35 1.87
C ASP A 63 9.25 -14.89 0.96
N PHE A 64 9.02 -14.25 -0.20
CA PHE A 64 8.09 -14.78 -1.19
C PHE A 64 8.51 -16.16 -1.70
N VAL A 65 9.77 -16.29 -2.15
CA VAL A 65 10.32 -17.56 -2.66
C VAL A 65 10.21 -18.67 -1.62
N ASP A 66 10.55 -18.39 -0.36
CA ASP A 66 10.47 -19.34 0.74
C ASP A 66 9.03 -19.82 0.98
N LYS A 67 8.05 -18.90 0.94
CA LYS A 67 6.63 -19.24 1.09
C LYS A 67 6.09 -20.05 -0.09
N ILE A 68 6.51 -19.74 -1.32
CA ILE A 68 6.12 -20.54 -2.49
C ILE A 68 6.73 -21.94 -2.42
N HIS A 69 8.01 -22.06 -2.07
CA HIS A 69 8.66 -23.37 -1.93
C HIS A 69 8.01 -24.23 -0.85
N SER A 70 7.58 -23.62 0.24
CA SER A 70 6.85 -24.29 1.31
C SER A 70 5.47 -24.80 0.88
N ASN A 71 4.92 -24.25 -0.21
CA ASN A 71 3.63 -24.61 -0.80
C ASN A 71 3.74 -25.22 -2.20
N LYS A 72 4.91 -25.74 -2.57
CA LYS A 72 5.22 -26.26 -3.93
C LYS A 72 4.31 -27.39 -4.40
N ASP A 73 3.66 -28.08 -3.47
CA ASP A 73 2.79 -29.23 -3.77
C ASP A 73 1.33 -28.78 -4.04
N SER A 74 1.01 -27.48 -3.94
CA SER A 74 -0.31 -26.97 -4.31
C SER A 74 -0.54 -27.13 -5.82
N THR A 75 -1.70 -27.71 -6.17
CA THR A 75 -2.10 -28.03 -7.55
C THR A 75 -3.22 -27.10 -8.07
N GLY A 76 -3.51 -26.03 -7.33
CA GLY A 76 -4.53 -25.06 -7.71
C GLY A 76 -4.17 -24.23 -8.94
N LEU A 77 -5.15 -23.49 -9.46
CA LEU A 77 -4.92 -22.50 -10.51
C LEU A 77 -4.24 -21.28 -9.89
N MET A 78 -3.12 -20.86 -10.47
CA MET A 78 -2.44 -19.62 -10.10
C MET A 78 -3.07 -18.42 -10.82
N PHE A 79 -3.11 -17.30 -10.12
CA PHE A 79 -3.45 -16.00 -10.67
C PHE A 79 -2.72 -14.91 -9.88
N SER A 80 -2.42 -13.79 -10.53
CA SER A 80 -1.94 -12.56 -9.90
C SER A 80 -3.05 -11.53 -9.84
N LEU A 81 -2.98 -10.65 -8.84
CA LEU A 81 -3.75 -9.42 -8.78
C LEU A 81 -2.80 -8.22 -8.70
N ASP A 82 -3.06 -7.21 -9.52
CA ASP A 82 -2.42 -5.88 -9.44
C ASP A 82 -3.42 -4.87 -8.89
N ILE A 83 -3.02 -4.10 -7.88
CA ILE A 83 -3.83 -3.02 -7.33
C ILE A 83 -3.59 -1.74 -8.12
N SER A 84 -4.64 -1.28 -8.82
CA SER A 84 -4.56 -0.09 -9.65
C SER A 84 -4.23 1.16 -8.84
N SER A 85 -3.06 1.72 -9.08
CA SER A 85 -2.61 3.01 -8.54
C SER A 85 -2.79 3.13 -7.02
N LEU A 86 -2.36 2.10 -6.28
CA LEU A 86 -2.58 1.95 -4.83
C LEU A 86 -2.41 3.27 -4.05
N PHE A 87 -1.25 3.92 -4.10
CA PHE A 87 -0.97 5.11 -3.29
C PHE A 87 -1.86 6.32 -3.62
N THR A 88 -2.28 6.49 -4.87
CA THR A 88 -3.17 7.61 -5.24
C THR A 88 -4.62 7.34 -4.86
N ASN A 89 -4.98 6.06 -4.73
CA ASN A 89 -6.35 5.62 -4.53
C ASN A 89 -6.67 5.27 -3.07
N VAL A 90 -5.68 4.90 -2.25
CA VAL A 90 -5.89 4.57 -0.83
C VAL A 90 -6.58 5.76 -0.11
N PRO A 91 -7.70 5.50 0.58
CA PRO A 91 -8.44 6.55 1.27
C PRO A 91 -7.67 7.01 2.51
N LEU A 92 -7.13 8.22 2.44
CA LEU A 92 -6.24 8.76 3.47
C LEU A 92 -6.89 8.77 4.86
N GLU A 93 -8.10 9.29 4.98
CA GLU A 93 -8.78 9.46 6.28
C GLU A 93 -8.99 8.10 6.97
N LYS A 94 -9.51 7.09 6.24
CA LYS A 94 -9.65 5.72 6.75
C LYS A 94 -8.30 5.13 7.17
N SER A 95 -7.25 5.39 6.39
CA SER A 95 -5.90 4.87 6.68
C SER A 95 -5.30 5.50 7.93
N VAL A 96 -5.51 6.80 8.13
CA VAL A 96 -5.09 7.52 9.35
C VAL A 96 -5.86 7.02 10.56
N ASP A 97 -7.17 6.79 10.45
CA ASP A 97 -7.96 6.22 11.55
C ASP A 97 -7.47 4.81 11.96
N ILE A 98 -7.12 3.97 10.98
CA ILE A 98 -6.50 2.66 11.25
C ILE A 98 -5.15 2.85 11.95
N ALA A 99 -4.30 3.76 11.47
CA ALA A 99 -2.99 4.03 12.05
C ALA A 99 -3.07 4.52 13.49
N THR A 100 -3.98 5.46 13.80
CA THR A 100 -4.20 5.96 15.16
C THR A 100 -4.62 4.83 16.11
N ARG A 101 -5.56 3.96 15.68
CA ARG A 101 -5.94 2.77 16.46
C ARG A 101 -4.78 1.79 16.66
N LYS A 102 -3.94 1.59 15.65
CA LYS A 102 -2.77 0.70 15.75
C LYS A 102 -1.71 1.24 16.70
N ILE A 103 -1.43 2.54 16.68
CA ILE A 103 -0.51 3.15 17.65
C ILE A 103 -1.03 2.92 19.08
N ARG A 104 -2.33 3.10 19.33
CA ARG A 104 -2.94 2.79 20.63
C ARG A 104 -2.80 1.35 21.07
N GLN A 105 -2.99 0.42 20.13
CA GLN A 105 -2.87 -1.01 20.40
C GLN A 105 -1.43 -1.41 20.79
N TYR A 106 -0.43 -0.83 20.13
CA TYR A 106 0.98 -1.19 20.32
C TYR A 106 1.72 -0.36 21.37
N HIS A 107 1.26 0.85 21.64
CA HIS A 107 1.88 1.80 22.57
C HIS A 107 0.84 2.22 23.61
N LEU A 108 0.55 1.33 24.55
CA LEU A 108 -0.49 1.55 25.57
C LEU A 108 -0.23 2.80 26.43
N ASP A 109 1.05 3.14 26.65
CA ASP A 109 1.47 4.33 27.40
C ASP A 109 1.43 5.64 26.58
N TRP A 110 0.93 5.60 25.35
CA TRP A 110 0.87 6.76 24.48
C TRP A 110 0.02 7.87 25.09
N LYS A 111 0.61 9.06 25.29
CA LYS A 111 -0.05 10.16 26.03
C LYS A 111 -0.76 11.18 25.14
N ILE A 112 -0.40 11.26 23.86
CA ILE A 112 -1.00 12.22 22.93
C ILE A 112 -2.41 11.76 22.61
N VAL A 113 -3.41 12.62 22.82
CA VAL A 113 -4.83 12.34 22.48
C VAL A 113 -5.03 12.07 20.99
N ASP A 114 -6.04 11.28 20.64
CA ASP A 114 -6.22 10.76 19.27
C ASP A 114 -6.38 11.89 18.24
N ASN A 115 -7.11 12.96 18.57
CA ASN A 115 -7.26 14.10 17.67
C ASN A 115 -5.91 14.76 17.32
N ASN A 116 -5.01 14.89 18.29
CA ASN A 116 -3.69 15.47 18.06
C ASN A 116 -2.81 14.51 17.24
N LEU A 117 -2.94 13.20 17.46
CA LEU A 117 -2.22 12.20 16.66
C LEU A 117 -2.72 12.19 15.21
N THR A 118 -4.02 12.22 14.98
CA THR A 118 -4.64 12.35 13.66
C THR A 118 -4.17 13.62 12.96
N GLU A 119 -4.12 14.75 13.66
CA GLU A 119 -3.61 16.00 13.09
C GLU A 119 -2.13 15.91 12.70
N LEU A 120 -1.29 15.22 13.50
CA LEU A 120 0.10 14.96 13.14
C LEU A 120 0.21 14.13 11.86
N PHE A 121 -0.65 13.13 11.66
CA PHE A 121 -0.72 12.40 10.40
C PHE A 121 -1.12 13.31 9.24
N TYR A 122 -2.14 14.17 9.42
CA TYR A 122 -2.58 15.07 8.36
C TYR A 122 -1.52 16.11 7.98
N ILE A 123 -0.78 16.66 8.93
CA ILE A 123 0.39 17.53 8.65
C ILE A 123 1.43 16.80 7.77
N CYS A 124 1.55 15.48 7.92
CA CYS A 124 2.50 14.66 7.17
C CYS A 124 1.98 14.12 5.82
N THR A 125 0.67 14.21 5.55
CA THR A 125 0.05 13.46 4.44
C THR A 125 -0.97 14.26 3.63
N LYS A 126 -1.76 15.13 4.25
CA LYS A 126 -2.82 15.91 3.60
C LYS A 126 -2.22 17.15 2.93
N ARG A 127 -2.63 17.44 1.69
CA ARG A 127 -2.17 18.60 0.92
C ARG A 127 -0.64 18.73 0.93
N THR A 128 0.05 17.62 0.64
CA THR A 128 1.51 17.63 0.58
C THR A 128 1.94 18.63 -0.48
N ASN A 129 2.60 19.72 -0.06
CA ASN A 129 3.06 20.76 -0.95
C ASN A 129 4.37 20.35 -1.63
N PHE A 130 4.49 20.61 -2.93
CA PHE A 130 5.70 20.32 -3.70
C PHE A 130 5.89 21.32 -4.85
N ALA A 131 7.14 21.50 -5.26
CA ALA A 131 7.52 22.30 -6.41
C ALA A 131 7.63 21.42 -7.67
N PHE A 132 7.14 21.93 -8.79
CA PHE A 132 7.37 21.40 -10.13
C PHE A 132 7.40 22.54 -11.14
N ASP A 133 8.42 22.58 -12.00
CA ASP A 133 8.56 23.59 -13.06
C ASP A 133 8.42 25.04 -12.53
N GLY A 134 9.09 25.34 -11.43
CA GLY A 134 9.07 26.66 -10.78
C GLY A 134 7.74 27.05 -10.12
N LYS A 135 6.75 26.14 -10.06
CA LYS A 135 5.43 26.37 -9.44
C LYS A 135 5.19 25.43 -8.28
N ASN A 136 4.42 25.90 -7.29
CA ASN A 136 4.03 25.11 -6.13
C ASN A 136 2.64 24.48 -6.34
N TYR A 137 2.50 23.23 -5.93
CA TYR A 137 1.29 22.42 -6.05
C TYR A 137 1.02 21.69 -4.74
N ASP A 138 -0.25 21.39 -4.49
CA ASP A 138 -0.65 20.51 -3.40
C ASP A 138 -1.12 19.17 -3.96
N GLN A 139 -0.65 18.07 -3.40
CA GLN A 139 -1.27 16.78 -3.63
C GLN A 139 -2.58 16.69 -2.84
N ILE A 140 -3.70 16.74 -3.55
CA ILE A 140 -5.05 16.74 -2.96
C ILE A 140 -5.62 15.33 -2.72
N ASN A 141 -5.15 14.32 -3.46
CA ASN A 141 -5.69 12.95 -3.44
C ASN A 141 -4.61 11.92 -3.13
N GLY A 142 -4.99 10.88 -2.38
CA GLY A 142 -4.12 9.77 -1.98
C GLY A 142 -2.96 10.21 -1.09
N ILE A 143 -1.92 9.39 -1.05
CA ILE A 143 -0.71 9.63 -0.27
C ILE A 143 0.47 9.83 -1.22
N SER A 144 1.32 10.80 -0.91
CA SER A 144 2.57 11.05 -1.66
C SER A 144 3.49 9.83 -1.58
N MET A 145 3.86 9.24 -2.72
CA MET A 145 4.69 8.03 -2.78
C MET A 145 6.09 8.21 -2.15
N GLY A 146 6.61 9.43 -2.03
CA GLY A 146 7.90 9.67 -1.37
C GLY A 146 7.82 9.92 0.14
N SER A 147 6.61 9.91 0.72
CA SER A 147 6.43 10.01 2.16
C SER A 147 6.83 8.70 2.85
N PRO A 148 7.58 8.74 3.97
CA PRO A 148 7.84 7.57 4.80
C PRO A 148 6.56 6.83 5.25
N LEU A 149 5.43 7.52 5.30
CA LEU A 149 4.15 6.96 5.72
C LEU A 149 3.36 6.27 4.59
N ALA A 150 3.67 6.54 3.32
CA ALA A 150 2.93 6.02 2.19
C ALA A 150 2.82 4.48 2.15
N PRO A 151 3.94 3.72 2.19
CA PRO A 151 3.87 2.25 2.22
C PRO A 151 3.15 1.74 3.46
N ILE A 152 3.25 2.46 4.58
CA ILE A 152 2.69 2.02 5.86
C ILE A 152 1.17 2.14 5.86
N LEU A 153 0.66 3.32 5.53
CA LEU A 153 -0.77 3.59 5.50
C LEU A 153 -1.48 2.74 4.44
N ALA A 154 -0.86 2.56 3.26
CA ALA A 154 -1.38 1.67 2.24
C ALA A 154 -1.48 0.22 2.73
N ASN A 155 -0.42 -0.29 3.38
CA ASN A 155 -0.42 -1.66 3.90
C ASN A 155 -1.46 -1.86 5.01
N LEU A 156 -1.57 -0.91 5.95
CA LEU A 156 -2.58 -0.96 7.01
C LEU A 156 -4.00 -0.99 6.46
N PHE A 157 -4.29 -0.16 5.45
CA PHE A 157 -5.58 -0.16 4.80
C PHE A 157 -5.86 -1.48 4.07
N MET A 158 -4.89 -1.99 3.31
CA MET A 158 -5.03 -3.27 2.60
C MET A 158 -5.21 -4.44 3.56
N ASN A 159 -4.56 -4.43 4.73
CA ASN A 159 -4.78 -5.45 5.76
C ASN A 159 -6.23 -5.47 6.25
N GLU A 160 -6.91 -4.32 6.36
CA GLU A 160 -8.34 -4.30 6.72
C GLU A 160 -9.22 -4.84 5.58
N ILE A 161 -8.91 -4.52 4.32
CA ILE A 161 -9.61 -5.08 3.15
C ILE A 161 -9.44 -6.61 3.10
N GLU A 162 -8.25 -7.11 3.41
CA GLU A 162 -7.94 -8.55 3.34
C GLU A 162 -8.65 -9.37 4.41
N LYS A 163 -8.93 -8.81 5.59
CA LYS A 163 -9.77 -9.47 6.60
C LYS A 163 -11.19 -9.75 6.10
N GLU A 164 -11.68 -8.96 5.16
CA GLU A 164 -13.01 -9.17 4.58
C GLU A 164 -13.08 -10.38 3.65
N ILE A 165 -11.93 -10.93 3.21
CA ILE A 165 -11.86 -12.20 2.46
C ILE A 165 -12.55 -13.33 3.23
N ASP A 166 -12.49 -13.31 4.56
CA ASP A 166 -13.12 -14.34 5.40
C ASP A 166 -14.64 -14.37 5.26
N LYS A 167 -15.25 -13.24 4.91
CA LYS A 167 -16.70 -13.11 4.69
C LYS A 167 -17.15 -13.64 3.32
N TYR A 168 -16.22 -13.89 2.40
CA TYR A 168 -16.56 -14.45 1.10
C TYR A 168 -17.06 -15.89 1.25
N THR A 169 -18.24 -16.21 0.74
CA THR A 169 -18.85 -17.55 0.87
C THR A 169 -18.51 -18.49 -0.29
N GLY A 170 -17.86 -17.99 -1.34
CA GLY A 170 -17.42 -18.80 -2.47
C GLY A 170 -16.07 -19.47 -2.25
N LYS A 171 -15.51 -20.06 -3.31
CA LYS A 171 -14.15 -20.62 -3.27
C LYS A 171 -13.12 -19.51 -3.09
N LYS A 172 -12.41 -19.55 -1.97
CA LYS A 172 -11.31 -18.62 -1.65
C LYS A 172 -9.98 -19.18 -2.16
N PRO A 173 -8.97 -18.31 -2.37
CA PRO A 173 -7.61 -18.76 -2.56
C PRO A 173 -7.13 -19.57 -1.36
N GLU A 174 -6.42 -20.67 -1.62
CA GLU A 174 -5.66 -21.40 -0.61
C GLU A 174 -4.44 -20.57 -0.18
N ILE A 175 -3.78 -19.96 -1.17
CA ILE A 175 -2.62 -19.11 -0.98
C ILE A 175 -2.99 -17.71 -1.46
N TYR A 176 -2.70 -16.71 -0.63
CA TYR A 176 -2.90 -15.30 -0.93
C TYR A 176 -1.74 -14.52 -0.30
N LEU A 177 -0.80 -14.04 -1.12
CA LEU A 177 0.44 -13.41 -0.71
C LEU A 177 0.54 -12.04 -1.38
N ARG A 178 0.73 -10.97 -0.60
CA ARG A 178 0.80 -9.59 -1.10
C ARG A 178 2.15 -8.97 -0.82
N TYR A 179 2.75 -8.40 -1.87
CA TYR A 179 3.90 -7.53 -1.82
C TYR A 179 3.52 -6.14 -2.35
N VAL A 180 3.25 -5.20 -1.43
CA VAL A 180 2.78 -3.84 -1.75
C VAL A 180 1.49 -3.87 -2.60
N ASP A 181 1.56 -3.61 -3.91
CA ASP A 181 0.47 -3.60 -4.88
C ASP A 181 0.31 -4.91 -5.65
N ASP A 182 1.31 -5.78 -5.63
CA ASP A 182 1.30 -7.08 -6.31
C ASP A 182 0.81 -8.18 -5.37
N ILE A 183 -0.08 -9.04 -5.86
CA ILE A 183 -0.61 -10.19 -5.13
C ILE A 183 -0.44 -11.45 -5.97
N PHE A 184 0.12 -12.48 -5.36
CA PHE A 184 0.13 -13.83 -5.89
C PHE A 184 -0.91 -14.68 -5.17
N SER A 185 -1.63 -15.53 -5.92
CA SER A 185 -2.65 -16.38 -5.34
C SER A 185 -2.78 -17.73 -6.05
N ILE A 186 -3.14 -18.75 -5.27
CA ILE A 186 -3.47 -20.10 -5.78
C ILE A 186 -4.85 -20.50 -5.27
N ILE A 187 -5.71 -21.03 -6.15
CA ILE A 187 -7.07 -21.46 -5.81
C ILE A 187 -7.40 -22.84 -6.38
N HIS A 188 -8.00 -23.70 -5.55
CA HIS A 188 -8.58 -24.98 -5.98
C HIS A 188 -9.97 -24.79 -6.60
N GLY A 189 -10.02 -24.14 -7.76
CA GLY A 189 -11.25 -23.75 -8.42
C GLY A 189 -11.10 -23.63 -9.92
N THR A 190 -12.10 -23.01 -10.54
CA THR A 190 -12.12 -22.69 -11.96
C THR A 190 -11.80 -21.21 -12.20
N GLN A 191 -11.53 -20.82 -13.44
CA GLN A 191 -11.42 -19.40 -13.81
C GLN A 191 -12.70 -18.60 -13.46
N LYS A 192 -13.88 -19.24 -13.47
CA LYS A 192 -15.13 -18.61 -13.04
C LYS A 192 -15.13 -18.30 -11.55
N ASP A 193 -14.49 -19.14 -10.73
CA ASP A 193 -14.37 -18.90 -9.28
C ASP A 193 -13.42 -17.74 -9.00
N ILE A 194 -12.30 -17.66 -9.73
CA ILE A 194 -11.40 -16.49 -9.70
C ILE A 194 -12.18 -15.22 -10.04
N ALA A 195 -12.94 -15.21 -11.14
CA ALA A 195 -13.72 -14.04 -11.54
C ALA A 195 -14.76 -13.62 -10.49
N LYS A 196 -15.40 -14.58 -9.82
CA LYS A 196 -16.34 -14.29 -8.71
C LYS A 196 -15.63 -13.74 -7.48
N PHE A 197 -14.47 -14.30 -7.12
CA PHE A 197 -13.65 -13.82 -6.01
C PHE A 197 -13.17 -12.39 -6.26
N VAL A 198 -12.60 -12.11 -7.43
CA VAL A 198 -12.15 -10.76 -7.81
C VAL A 198 -13.31 -9.77 -7.90
N LYS A 199 -14.50 -10.21 -8.34
CA LYS A 199 -15.71 -9.39 -8.30
C LYS A 199 -16.15 -9.07 -6.87
N PHE A 200 -15.96 -9.98 -5.93
CA PHE A 200 -16.18 -9.72 -4.50
C PHE A 200 -15.16 -8.72 -3.95
N MET A 201 -13.86 -8.94 -4.19
CA MET A 201 -12.78 -8.04 -3.75
C MET A 201 -13.00 -6.60 -4.24
N ASN A 202 -13.36 -6.44 -5.51
CA ASN A 202 -13.65 -5.15 -6.13
C ASN A 202 -14.93 -4.46 -5.63
N LYS A 203 -15.71 -5.10 -4.74
CA LYS A 203 -16.86 -4.50 -4.07
C LYS A 203 -16.58 -4.07 -2.64
N LEU A 204 -15.44 -4.47 -2.07
CA LEU A 204 -15.11 -4.21 -0.66
C LEU A 204 -14.93 -2.72 -0.39
N ASP A 205 -14.25 -2.00 -1.28
CA ASP A 205 -14.13 -0.56 -1.21
C ASP A 205 -14.05 0.05 -2.62
N PRO A 206 -14.84 1.10 -2.93
CA PRO A 206 -14.86 1.72 -4.26
C PRO A 206 -13.54 2.39 -4.66
N SER A 207 -12.67 2.69 -3.69
CA SER A 207 -11.36 3.29 -3.96
C SER A 207 -10.33 2.28 -4.47
N ILE A 208 -10.47 0.98 -4.18
CA ILE A 208 -9.50 -0.04 -4.56
C ILE A 208 -10.02 -0.87 -5.72
N LYS A 209 -9.16 -1.03 -6.72
CA LYS A 209 -9.44 -1.85 -7.89
C LYS A 209 -8.35 -2.89 -8.09
N PHE A 210 -8.76 -4.15 -8.08
CA PHE A 210 -7.94 -5.32 -8.41
C PHE A 210 -8.12 -5.67 -9.89
N ILE A 211 -7.01 -5.74 -10.61
CA ILE A 211 -6.89 -6.28 -11.96
C ILE A 211 -6.37 -7.70 -11.82
N VAL A 212 -6.94 -8.65 -12.56
CA VAL A 212 -6.57 -10.07 -12.48
C VAL A 212 -5.88 -10.54 -13.74
N GLU A 213 -4.81 -11.30 -13.56
CA GLU A 213 -4.12 -12.05 -14.59
C GLU A 213 -4.09 -13.52 -14.17
N VAL A 214 -4.66 -14.38 -15.01
CA VAL A 214 -4.74 -15.82 -14.73
C VAL A 214 -3.61 -16.53 -15.46
N GLN A 215 -3.06 -17.57 -14.85
CA GLN A 215 -2.00 -18.37 -15.47
C GLN A 215 -2.35 -18.82 -16.90
N ASN A 216 -1.33 -18.86 -17.75
CA ASN A 216 -1.36 -19.46 -19.07
C ASN A 216 -0.13 -20.37 -19.22
N ASN A 217 -0.32 -21.63 -19.64
CA ASN A 217 0.76 -22.62 -19.76
C ASN A 217 1.65 -22.74 -18.51
N ASN A 218 1.04 -22.81 -17.32
CA ASN A 218 1.72 -22.88 -16.02
C ASN A 218 2.64 -21.70 -15.68
N LYS A 219 2.40 -20.53 -16.29
CA LYS A 219 3.11 -19.29 -16.00
C LYS A 219 2.12 -18.15 -15.82
N LEU A 220 2.42 -17.23 -14.91
CA LEU A 220 1.78 -15.92 -14.91
C LEU A 220 2.43 -15.06 -16.02
N PRO A 221 1.65 -14.19 -16.67
CA PRO A 221 2.14 -13.34 -17.76
C PRO A 221 3.24 -12.36 -17.34
#